data_AF-M5T0W6-F1
#
_entry.id   AF-M5T0W6-F1
#
_cell.length_a   1.000
_cell.length_b   1.000
_cell.length_c   1.000
_cell.angle_alpha   90.00
_cell.angle_beta   90.00
_cell.angle_gamma   90.00
#
_symmetry.space_group_name_H-M   'P 1'
#
loop_
_entity.id
_entity.type
_entity.pdbx_description
1 polymer ?
#
loop_
_entity_poly.entity_id
_entity_poly.type
_entity_poly.pdbx_seq_one_letter_code
_entity_poly.pdbx_strand_id
1 'polypeptide(L)'
;MLRGEVYEATVPRVKKSVFVGYHHPKAHVFAYLPSRPFSAEEIDRMIQYAESHIGQPYGLKNYFWQNSEPDGRTWCSEFVRDVLNSSGRYHLSYGQGFEPQTLLITIGSEYSGPTVVSEPVYARPAF
;
A
#
# COMPACT_ATOMS: atom_id res chain seq x y z
N MET A 1 -0.41 -0.31 6.13
CA MET A 1 0.65 -0.14 7.14
C MET A 1 1.05 -1.52 7.63
N LEU A 2 2.35 -1.77 7.83
CA LEU A 2 2.87 -3.05 8.27
C LEU A 2 3.69 -2.79 9.55
N ARG A 3 3.26 -3.35 10.69
CA ARG A 3 3.92 -3.20 12.01
C ARG A 3 4.22 -1.73 12.41
N GLY A 4 3.29 -0.82 12.14
CA GLY A 4 3.47 0.60 12.50
C GLY A 4 4.25 1.44 11.48
N GLU A 5 4.74 0.82 10.40
CA GLU A 5 5.50 1.50 9.35
C GLU A 5 4.71 1.62 8.04
N VAL A 6 4.80 2.78 7.41
CA VAL A 6 4.23 3.06 6.09
C VAL A 6 5.29 2.78 5.04
N TYR A 7 5.02 1.81 4.18
CA TYR A 7 5.78 1.59 2.96
C TYR A 7 5.03 2.27 1.83
N GLU A 8 5.70 3.18 1.13
CA GLU A 8 5.08 3.98 0.09
C GLU A 8 6.01 4.21 -1.10
N ALA A 9 5.43 4.12 -2.31
CA ALA A 9 6.05 4.63 -3.52
C ALA A 9 5.57 6.08 -3.73
N THR A 10 6.48 7.04 -3.53
CA THR A 10 6.22 8.47 -3.75
C THR A 10 7.43 9.08 -4.44
N VAL A 11 7.31 10.28 -5.02
CA VAL A 11 8.49 10.97 -5.57
C VAL A 11 9.51 11.23 -4.43
N PRO A 12 10.80 10.88 -4.61
CA PRO A 12 11.43 10.35 -5.83
C PRO A 12 11.53 8.82 -5.91
N ARG A 13 11.20 8.08 -4.85
CA ARG A 13 11.43 6.63 -4.74
C ARG A 13 10.57 5.97 -3.67
N VAL A 14 10.52 4.64 -3.71
CA VAL A 14 9.99 3.81 -2.63
C VAL A 14 10.78 4.06 -1.35
N LYS A 15 10.07 4.26 -0.25
CA LYS A 15 10.65 4.53 1.07
C LYS A 15 9.77 3.97 2.17
N LYS A 16 10.38 3.88 3.35
CA LYS A 16 9.71 3.59 4.61
C LYS A 16 9.55 4.88 5.40
N SER A 17 8.39 5.11 5.99
CA SER A 17 8.07 6.30 6.77
C SER A 17 7.31 5.93 8.03
N VAL A 18 7.57 6.67 9.11
CA VAL A 18 6.80 6.55 10.34
C VAL A 18 5.48 7.27 10.15
N PHE A 19 4.37 6.64 10.55
CA PHE A 19 3.09 7.32 10.56
C PHE A 19 3.02 8.26 11.76
N VAL A 20 3.31 9.54 11.53
CA VAL A 20 3.30 10.58 12.57
C VAL A 20 1.92 11.22 12.78
N GLY A 21 0.86 10.66 12.20
CA GLY A 21 -0.42 11.35 12.04
C GLY A 21 -0.30 12.48 11.00
N TYR A 22 -1.32 12.66 10.17
CA TYR A 22 -1.31 13.74 9.19
C TYR A 22 -1.96 14.99 9.78
N HIS A 23 -1.14 15.96 10.19
CA HIS A 23 -1.58 17.29 10.65
C HIS A 23 -1.69 18.32 9.51
N HIS A 24 -1.88 17.88 8.26
CA HIS A 24 -1.99 18.81 7.13
C HIS A 24 -3.45 19.18 6.88
N PRO A 25 -3.86 20.48 6.98
CA PRO A 25 -5.26 20.91 6.96
C PRO A 25 -6.03 20.67 5.65
N LYS A 26 -5.35 20.13 4.62
CA LYS A 26 -5.92 19.84 3.29
C LYS A 26 -5.79 18.38 2.87
N ALA A 27 -5.24 17.51 3.72
CA ALA A 27 -5.05 16.09 3.42
C ALA A 27 -5.89 15.24 4.37
N HIS A 28 -6.78 14.43 3.81
CA HIS A 28 -7.54 13.44 4.58
C HIS A 28 -6.88 12.08 4.42
N VAL A 29 -6.62 11.40 5.53
CA VAL A 29 -6.12 10.02 5.53
C VAL A 29 -7.27 9.09 5.86
N PHE A 30 -7.51 8.16 4.94
CA PHE A 30 -8.47 7.08 5.11
C PHE A 30 -7.72 5.77 5.21
N ALA A 31 -8.07 4.93 6.19
CA ALA A 31 -7.62 3.55 6.23
C ALA A 31 -8.77 2.60 5.90
N TYR A 32 -8.40 1.58 5.12
CA TYR A 32 -9.20 0.39 4.89
C TYR A 32 -8.58 -0.73 5.72
N LEU A 33 -9.40 -1.38 6.55
CA LEU A 33 -8.98 -2.45 7.44
C LEU A 33 -9.52 -3.78 6.92
N PRO A 34 -8.67 -4.81 6.74
CA PRO A 34 -9.15 -6.10 6.24
C PRO A 34 -10.09 -6.73 7.27
N SER A 35 -11.27 -7.18 6.80
CA SER A 35 -12.31 -7.82 7.62
C SER A 35 -11.79 -9.11 8.29
N ARG A 36 -10.86 -9.80 7.63
CA ARG A 36 -10.03 -10.86 8.22
C ARG A 36 -8.61 -10.33 8.38
N PRO A 37 -8.06 -10.22 9.61
CA PRO A 37 -6.66 -9.85 9.82
C PRO A 37 -5.71 -10.76 9.03
N PHE A 38 -4.60 -10.18 8.56
CA PHE A 38 -3.52 -10.97 7.98
C PHE A 38 -2.82 -11.81 9.05
N SER A 39 -2.36 -13.01 8.69
CA SER A 39 -1.50 -13.82 9.54
C SER A 39 -0.12 -13.18 9.67
N ALA A 40 0.66 -13.64 10.67
CA ALA A 40 2.03 -13.19 10.83
C ALA A 40 2.87 -13.50 9.58
N GLU A 41 2.71 -14.67 8.96
CA GLU A 41 3.45 -15.00 7.73
C GLU A 41 3.02 -14.14 6.53
N GLU A 42 1.72 -13.86 6.39
CA GLU A 42 1.22 -12.96 5.35
C GLU A 42 1.86 -11.57 5.51
N ILE A 43 1.93 -11.04 6.74
CA ILE A 43 2.58 -9.76 7.06
C ILE A 43 4.08 -9.79 6.75
N ASP A 44 4.78 -10.87 7.12
CA ASP A 44 6.23 -10.97 6.92
C ASP A 44 6.60 -11.00 5.43
N ARG A 45 5.82 -11.68 4.60
CA ARG A 45 6.00 -11.66 3.14
C ARG A 45 5.75 -10.27 2.54
N MET A 46 4.74 -9.56 3.04
CA MET A 46 4.47 -8.18 2.63
C MET A 46 5.63 -7.26 3.00
N ILE A 47 6.17 -7.39 4.21
CA ILE A 47 7.33 -6.61 4.67
C ILE A 47 8.56 -6.95 3.84
N GLN A 48 8.87 -8.23 3.64
CA GLN A 48 10.04 -8.66 2.87
C GLN A 48 10.00 -8.12 1.43
N TYR A 49 8.82 -8.15 0.79
CA TYR A 49 8.64 -7.55 -0.53
C TYR A 49 8.83 -6.03 -0.48
N ALA A 50 8.18 -5.34 0.46
CA ALA A 50 8.27 -3.89 0.55
C ALA A 50 9.70 -3.39 0.83
N GLU A 51 10.46 -4.12 1.67
CA GLU A 51 11.84 -3.80 2.00
C GLU A 51 12.81 -4.05 0.84
N SER A 52 12.60 -5.12 0.06
CA SER A 52 13.46 -5.41 -1.10
C SER A 52 13.33 -4.38 -2.23
N HIS A 53 12.27 -3.57 -2.22
CA HIS A 53 12.01 -2.52 -3.20
C HIS A 53 12.33 -1.10 -2.68
N ILE A 54 12.81 -0.95 -1.44
CA ILE A 54 13.24 0.37 -0.93
C ILE A 54 14.32 0.94 -1.86
N GLY A 55 14.13 2.20 -2.25
CA GLY A 55 15.03 2.89 -3.18
C GLY A 55 14.63 2.77 -4.65
N GLN A 56 13.69 1.90 -5.01
CA GLN A 56 13.16 1.79 -6.36
C GLN A 56 12.60 3.16 -6.82
N PRO A 57 13.02 3.69 -7.99
CA PRO A 57 12.59 5.01 -8.42
C PRO A 57 11.09 5.08 -8.68
N TYR A 58 10.49 6.23 -8.34
CA TYR A 58 9.09 6.48 -8.67
C TYR A 58 8.93 6.79 -10.16
N GLY A 59 7.91 6.26 -10.80
CA GLY A 59 7.65 6.52 -12.22
C GLY A 59 6.24 6.15 -12.66
N LEU A 60 5.67 7.00 -13.51
CA LEU A 60 4.35 6.82 -14.11
C LEU A 60 4.42 6.32 -15.56
N LYS A 61 5.57 5.81 -16.01
CA LYS A 61 5.76 5.38 -17.41
C LYS A 61 4.70 4.33 -17.79
N ASN A 62 4.63 3.23 -17.04
CA ASN A 62 3.65 2.17 -17.33
C ASN A 62 2.21 2.60 -17.00
N TYR A 63 2.04 3.65 -16.18
CA TYR A 63 0.74 4.29 -16.00
C TYR A 63 0.27 4.96 -17.32
N PHE A 64 1.13 5.74 -17.98
CA PHE A 64 0.77 6.39 -19.25
C PHE A 64 0.86 5.45 -20.47
N TRP A 65 1.68 4.41 -20.40
CA TRP A 65 1.92 3.46 -21.49
C TRP A 65 1.79 2.02 -20.98
N GLN A 66 0.55 1.56 -20.86
CA GLN A 66 0.22 0.27 -20.22
C GLN A 66 0.86 -0.97 -20.87
N ASN A 67 1.29 -0.86 -22.13
CA ASN A 67 1.96 -1.94 -22.88
C ASN A 67 3.48 -1.76 -22.99
N SER A 68 4.07 -0.78 -22.28
CA SER A 68 5.53 -0.60 -22.31
C SER A 68 6.24 -1.60 -21.40
N GLU A 69 7.46 -1.97 -21.78
CA GLU A 69 8.30 -2.80 -20.94
C GLU A 69 8.58 -2.14 -19.58
N PRO A 70 8.62 -2.93 -18.49
CA PRO A 70 8.99 -2.44 -17.16
C PRO A 70 10.35 -1.73 -17.21
N ASP A 71 10.38 -0.47 -16.76
CA ASP A 71 11.60 0.34 -16.73
C ASP A 71 12.27 0.38 -15.34
N GLY A 72 11.90 -0.59 -14.49
CA GLY A 72 12.37 -0.69 -13.11
C GLY A 72 11.77 0.34 -12.16
N ARG A 73 10.85 1.20 -12.61
CA ARG A 73 10.15 2.17 -11.77
C ARG A 73 8.81 1.62 -11.30
N THR A 74 8.27 2.22 -10.24
CA THR A 74 6.92 1.91 -9.77
C THR A 74 6.17 3.17 -9.34
N TRP A 75 4.84 3.10 -9.27
CA TRP A 75 4.01 4.14 -8.67
C TRP A 75 3.18 3.60 -7.51
N CYS A 76 2.44 4.50 -6.85
CA CYS A 76 1.81 4.24 -5.56
C CYS A 76 0.85 3.03 -5.56
N SER A 77 -0.13 2.98 -6.45
CA SER A 77 -1.12 1.89 -6.48
C SER A 77 -0.54 0.57 -6.97
N GLU A 78 0.38 0.60 -7.93
CA GLU A 78 1.10 -0.59 -8.38
C GLU A 78 1.90 -1.23 -7.24
N PHE A 79 2.69 -0.42 -6.53
CA PHE A 79 3.47 -0.90 -5.40
C PHE A 79 2.59 -1.52 -4.32
N VAL A 80 1.46 -0.90 -3.98
CA VAL A 80 0.51 -1.45 -3.00
C VAL A 80 -0.13 -2.76 -3.49
N ARG A 81 -0.49 -2.86 -4.78
CA ARG A 81 -0.99 -4.11 -5.38
C ARG A 81 0.02 -5.23 -5.20
N ASP A 82 1.29 -4.98 -5.53
CA ASP A 82 2.31 -6.03 -5.51
C ASP A 82 2.69 -6.45 -4.08
N VAL A 83 2.70 -5.50 -3.14
CA VAL A 83 2.77 -5.81 -1.70
C VAL A 83 1.59 -6.70 -1.30
N LEU A 84 0.36 -6.37 -1.68
CA LEU A 84 -0.80 -7.21 -1.33
C LEU A 84 -0.72 -8.61 -1.96
N ASN A 85 -0.28 -8.72 -3.21
CA ASN A 85 -0.07 -10.00 -3.88
C ASN A 85 1.01 -10.85 -3.19
N SER A 86 2.07 -10.23 -2.66
CA SER A 86 3.17 -10.96 -2.00
C SER A 86 2.72 -11.69 -0.73
N SER A 87 1.62 -11.28 -0.11
CA SER A 87 1.01 -12.03 1.00
C SER A 87 0.62 -13.48 0.60
N GLY A 88 0.34 -13.71 -0.69
CA GLY A 88 -0.23 -14.95 -1.22
C GLY A 88 -1.74 -15.05 -1.07
N ARG A 89 -2.38 -14.09 -0.39
CA ARG A 89 -3.86 -14.01 -0.27
C ARG A 89 -4.50 -13.50 -1.55
N TYR A 90 -3.83 -12.58 -2.23
CA TYR A 90 -4.34 -11.90 -3.42
C TYR A 90 -3.55 -12.29 -4.66
N HIS A 91 -4.25 -12.33 -5.79
CA HIS A 91 -3.68 -12.58 -7.11
C HIS A 91 -4.22 -11.51 -8.07
N LEU A 92 -4.02 -10.25 -7.71
CA LEU A 92 -4.49 -9.08 -8.44
C LEU A 92 -3.72 -8.94 -9.74
N SER A 93 -4.46 -8.86 -10.84
CA SER A 93 -3.91 -8.48 -12.14
C SER A 93 -3.45 -7.02 -12.16
N TYR A 94 -2.68 -6.67 -13.20
CA TYR A 94 -2.20 -5.31 -13.40
C TYR A 94 -3.33 -4.27 -13.36
N GLY A 95 -4.41 -4.52 -14.13
CA GLY A 95 -5.57 -3.62 -14.21
C GLY A 95 -6.30 -3.45 -12.87
N GLN A 96 -6.35 -4.48 -12.04
CA GLN A 96 -7.01 -4.43 -10.74
C GLN A 96 -6.27 -3.59 -9.70
N GLY A 97 -4.96 -3.42 -9.83
CA GLY A 97 -4.18 -2.53 -8.97
C GLY A 97 -3.70 -1.25 -9.65
N PHE A 98 -4.19 -0.96 -10.86
CA PHE A 98 -3.70 0.13 -11.68
C PHE A 98 -3.99 1.50 -11.05
N GLU A 99 -5.24 1.72 -10.64
CA GLU A 99 -5.67 2.93 -9.92
C GLU A 99 -6.06 2.60 -8.48
N PRO A 100 -5.84 3.54 -7.53
CA PRO A 100 -6.26 3.35 -6.15
C PRO A 100 -7.76 2.99 -6.03
N GLN A 101 -8.63 3.62 -6.83
CA GLN A 101 -10.07 3.35 -6.82
C GLN A 101 -10.38 1.94 -7.30
N THR A 102 -9.75 1.49 -8.39
CA THR A 102 -9.91 0.12 -8.91
C THR A 102 -9.43 -0.92 -7.93
N LEU A 103 -8.29 -0.67 -7.27
CA LEU A 103 -7.77 -1.52 -6.21
C LEU A 103 -8.76 -1.65 -5.06
N LEU A 104 -9.30 -0.52 -4.61
CA LEU A 104 -10.30 -0.47 -3.55
C LEU A 104 -11.61 -1.16 -3.93
N ILE A 105 -12.10 -1.02 -5.17
CA ILE A 105 -13.29 -1.75 -5.64
C ILE A 105 -13.03 -3.25 -5.62
N THR A 106 -11.84 -3.66 -6.04
CA THR A 106 -11.48 -5.09 -6.15
C THR A 106 -11.38 -5.75 -4.77
N ILE A 107 -10.79 -5.08 -3.79
CA ILE A 107 -10.64 -5.64 -2.43
C ILE A 107 -11.76 -5.22 -1.48
N GLY A 108 -12.66 -4.33 -1.90
CA GLY A 108 -13.55 -3.58 -1.02
C GLY A 108 -14.51 -4.43 -0.19
N SER A 109 -14.98 -5.57 -0.69
CA SER A 109 -15.81 -6.50 0.08
C SER A 109 -15.07 -7.17 1.24
N GLU A 110 -13.75 -7.23 1.17
CA GLU A 110 -12.89 -7.83 2.19
C GLU A 110 -12.31 -6.80 3.16
N TYR A 111 -12.64 -5.51 3.01
CA TYR A 111 -12.13 -4.44 3.85
C TYR A 111 -13.28 -3.57 4.38
N SER A 112 -13.16 -3.12 5.61
CA SER A 112 -14.04 -2.12 6.23
C SER A 112 -13.41 -0.71 6.11
N GLY A 113 -14.23 0.31 5.83
CA GLY A 113 -13.79 1.70 5.69
C GLY A 113 -14.69 2.54 4.77
N PRO A 114 -14.31 3.81 4.48
CA PRO A 114 -13.10 4.49 4.96
C PRO A 114 -13.25 4.99 6.40
N THR A 115 -12.34 4.60 7.29
CA THR A 115 -12.23 5.20 8.63
C THR A 115 -11.24 6.36 8.56
N VAL A 116 -11.63 7.56 8.99
CA VAL A 116 -10.71 8.70 9.12
C VAL A 116 -9.67 8.35 10.18
N VAL A 117 -8.40 8.36 9.79
CA VAL A 117 -7.29 8.09 10.72
C VAL A 117 -6.73 9.42 11.19
N SER A 118 -7.20 9.92 12.33
CA SER A 118 -6.53 11.02 13.04
C SER A 118 -5.27 10.52 13.75
N GLU A 119 -5.31 9.29 14.26
CA GLU A 119 -4.20 8.45 14.71
C GLU A 119 -4.65 7.00 14.49
N PRO A 120 -3.77 6.06 14.10
CA PRO A 120 -4.21 4.69 13.93
C PRO A 120 -4.44 4.04 15.29
N VAL A 121 -5.53 3.29 15.43
CA VAL A 121 -5.88 2.58 16.68
C VAL A 121 -4.77 1.62 17.14
N TYR A 122 -3.92 1.13 16.23
CA TYR A 122 -2.77 0.28 16.54
C TYR A 122 -1.50 1.04 16.97
N ALA A 123 -1.52 2.39 17.03
CA ALA A 123 -0.41 3.19 17.53
C ALA A 123 -0.43 3.36 19.07
N ARG A 124 -1.48 2.87 19.75
CA ARG A 124 -1.50 2.81 21.22
C ARG A 124 -0.88 1.48 21.66
N PRO A 125 0.15 1.48 22.52
CA PRO A 125 0.52 0.27 23.23
C PRO A 125 -0.71 -0.19 24.02
N ALA A 126 -1.03 -1.49 23.96
CA ALA A 126 -1.98 -2.06 24.90
C ALA A 126 -1.38 -1.89 26.30
N PHE A 127 -2.02 -1.05 27.13
CA PHE A 127 -1.74 -0.95 28.56
C PHE A 127 -2.35 -2.16 29.29
#